data_AF-B8APJ8-F1
#
_entry.id   AF-B8APJ8-F1
#
_cell.length_a   1.000
_cell.length_b   1.000
_cell.length_c   1.000
_cell.angle_alpha   90.00
_cell.angle_beta   90.00
_cell.angle_gamma   90.00
#
_symmetry.space_group_name_H-M   'P 1'
#
loop_
_entity.id
_entity.type
_entity.pdbx_description
1 polymer ?
#
loop_
_entity_poly.entity_id
_entity_poly.type
_entity_poly.pdbx_seq_one_letter_code
_entity_poly.pdbx_strand_id
1 'polypeptide(L)'
;MATVLSVSLLLPLLLLLPLAGNLPAVVVGKPHIEGPPGPEMMMVDLRDYGSGVGTLAVRMDGLSVAGFANRSGHWHALRGNEHLFRVAAATPLPFGSSYGDLVGGVKNLPDLPLEEDPATVVISAYDPAVAAADDDDEVELKRALATLTVVICETQRLRPVMDTVLATGGGRRGAARVAAKHLPYIEHWDAMWQWRSQDLEMGGAIYETCD
;
A
#
# COMPACT_ATOMS: atom_id res chain seq x y z
N MET A 1 17.37 34.15 -45.18
CA MET A 1 17.66 32.89 -44.45
C MET A 1 18.22 33.32 -43.10
N ALA A 2 17.47 33.34 -41.99
CA ALA A 2 16.73 32.23 -41.33
C ALA A 2 17.71 31.10 -40.95
N THR A 3 17.81 30.56 -39.72
CA THR A 3 17.09 30.78 -38.42
C THR A 3 17.95 30.13 -37.29
N VAL A 4 17.84 30.34 -35.97
CA VAL A 4 16.89 31.03 -35.04
C VAL A 4 17.71 31.72 -33.91
N LEU A 5 17.09 32.59 -33.11
CA LEU A 5 17.61 33.08 -31.81
C LEU A 5 17.17 32.15 -30.65
N SER A 6 18.06 31.82 -29.70
CA SER A 6 17.64 31.22 -28.42
C SER A 6 17.38 32.32 -27.40
N VAL A 7 16.10 32.57 -27.12
CA VAL A 7 15.62 33.61 -26.19
C VAL A 7 15.57 33.07 -24.76
N SER A 8 15.85 33.96 -23.82
CA SER A 8 15.68 33.83 -22.37
C SER A 8 14.48 32.96 -21.95
N LEU A 9 14.70 32.06 -20.98
CA LEU A 9 13.63 31.70 -20.05
C LEU A 9 13.83 32.48 -18.76
N LEU A 10 13.07 33.57 -18.62
CA LEU A 10 13.01 34.35 -17.39
C LEU A 10 12.53 33.48 -16.22
N LEU A 11 13.16 33.67 -15.08
CA LEU A 11 12.58 33.38 -13.76
C LEU A 11 11.62 34.54 -13.42
N PRO A 12 10.29 34.35 -13.32
CA PRO A 12 9.40 35.39 -12.83
C PRO A 12 9.21 35.21 -11.32
N LEU A 13 10.07 35.90 -10.55
CA LEU A 13 9.77 36.24 -9.17
C LEU A 13 8.60 37.25 -9.15
N LEU A 14 7.38 36.78 -8.89
CA LEU A 14 6.26 37.62 -8.46
C LEU A 14 5.90 37.22 -7.02
N LEU A 15 6.37 37.97 -6.03
CA LEU A 15 5.74 39.18 -5.47
C LEU A 15 4.59 38.87 -4.51
N LEU A 16 4.93 38.99 -3.24
CA LEU A 16 4.06 39.17 -2.08
C LEU A 16 2.92 40.15 -2.36
N LEU A 17 1.68 39.71 -2.13
CA LEU A 17 0.58 40.58 -1.70
C LEU A 17 -0.17 39.88 -0.55
N PRO A 18 -0.33 40.52 0.62
CA PRO A 18 -1.08 39.95 1.73
C PRO A 18 -2.57 40.26 1.55
N LEU A 19 -3.32 39.36 0.91
CA LEU A 19 -4.78 39.47 0.91
C LEU A 19 -5.33 38.89 2.22
N ALA A 20 -5.65 39.76 3.16
CA ALA A 20 -6.38 39.42 4.38
C ALA A 20 -7.82 38.98 4.06
N GLY A 21 -7.97 37.73 3.62
CA GLY A 21 -9.25 37.04 3.46
C GLY A 21 -9.58 36.25 4.72
N ASN A 22 -10.58 36.69 5.46
CA ASN A 22 -11.03 36.07 6.71
C ASN A 22 -11.67 34.69 6.43
N LEU A 23 -10.86 33.62 6.40
CA LEU A 23 -11.36 32.26 6.43
C LEU A 23 -11.81 31.93 7.87
N PRO A 24 -13.04 31.44 8.09
CA PRO A 24 -13.43 30.98 9.41
C PRO A 24 -12.49 29.86 9.83
N ALA A 25 -11.96 29.95 11.04
CA ALA A 25 -11.24 28.86 11.67
C ALA A 25 -12.22 27.70 11.91
N VAL A 26 -12.42 26.87 10.88
CA VAL A 26 -12.95 25.52 11.07
C VAL A 26 -11.94 24.83 11.96
N VAL A 27 -12.32 24.69 13.23
CA VAL A 27 -11.67 23.76 14.15
C VAL A 27 -11.99 22.38 13.62
N VAL A 28 -11.22 21.95 12.61
CA VAL A 28 -11.07 20.54 12.27
C VAL A 28 -10.42 19.94 13.50
N GLY A 29 -11.25 19.40 14.39
CA GLY A 29 -10.78 18.59 15.49
C GLY A 29 -9.86 17.55 14.89
N LYS A 30 -8.58 17.61 15.26
CA LYS A 30 -7.58 16.63 14.83
C LYS A 30 -8.18 15.26 15.19
N PRO A 31 -8.49 14.38 14.22
CA PRO A 31 -9.01 13.06 14.57
C PRO A 31 -8.01 12.45 15.54
N HIS A 32 -8.51 11.91 16.63
CA HIS A 32 -7.67 11.24 17.61
C HIS A 32 -7.24 9.91 17.00
N ILE A 33 -6.24 9.98 16.12
CA ILE A 33 -5.54 8.81 15.60
C ILE A 33 -4.89 8.18 16.83
N GLU A 34 -5.51 7.10 17.31
CA GLU A 34 -4.91 6.24 18.32
C GLU A 34 -3.52 5.84 17.84
N GLY A 35 -2.56 5.83 18.78
CA GLY A 35 -1.13 5.89 18.45
C GLY A 35 -0.66 4.81 17.48
N PRO A 36 0.46 5.04 16.76
CA PRO A 36 0.90 4.13 15.72
C PRO A 36 1.09 2.71 16.29
N PRO A 37 0.49 1.66 15.69
CA PRO A 37 0.92 0.26 15.91
C PRO A 37 2.45 0.13 15.83
N GLY A 38 2.99 -0.88 16.53
CA GLY A 38 4.39 -0.94 17.00
C GLY A 38 5.50 -0.73 15.95
N PRO A 39 6.77 -0.55 16.38
CA PRO A 39 7.90 -0.14 15.53
C PRO A 39 8.26 -1.12 14.39
N GLU A 40 7.59 -2.26 14.33
CA GLU A 40 7.69 -3.30 13.30
C GLU A 40 6.88 -2.96 12.03
N MET A 41 6.10 -1.86 12.01
CA MET A 41 5.28 -1.45 10.86
C MET A 41 5.61 -0.06 10.31
N MET A 42 5.49 0.05 8.98
CA MET A 42 5.36 1.29 8.25
C MET A 42 3.88 1.68 8.13
N MET A 43 3.63 2.98 8.25
CA MET A 43 2.32 3.60 8.12
C MET A 43 2.23 4.28 6.77
N VAL A 44 1.24 3.91 5.95
CA VAL A 44 1.04 4.46 4.61
C VAL A 44 -0.26 5.25 4.58
N ASP A 45 -0.20 6.56 4.29
CA ASP A 45 -1.41 7.36 4.06
C ASP A 45 -2.03 6.94 2.73
N LEU A 46 -3.31 6.58 2.75
CA LEU A 46 -4.02 6.17 1.53
C LEU A 46 -4.09 7.30 0.50
N ARG A 47 -3.93 8.56 0.91
CA ARG A 47 -3.90 9.74 0.04
C ARG A 47 -2.70 9.81 -0.89
N ASP A 48 -1.62 9.10 -0.58
CA ASP A 48 -0.46 9.01 -1.47
C ASP A 48 -0.78 8.16 -2.72
N TYR A 49 -1.75 7.23 -2.59
CA TYR A 49 -2.16 6.27 -3.62
C TYR A 49 -3.50 6.64 -4.29
N GLY A 50 -4.45 7.24 -3.58
CA GLY A 50 -5.73 7.60 -4.17
C GLY A 50 -6.51 8.65 -3.38
N SER A 51 -7.79 8.78 -3.71
CA SER A 51 -8.72 9.73 -3.09
C SER A 51 -9.28 9.28 -1.74
N GLY A 52 -9.04 8.02 -1.34
CA GLY A 52 -9.43 7.50 -0.04
C GLY A 52 -8.69 8.15 1.14
N VAL A 53 -9.37 8.25 2.28
CA VAL A 53 -8.80 8.74 3.55
C VAL A 53 -8.72 7.58 4.55
N GLY A 54 -7.52 7.33 5.07
CA GLY A 54 -7.23 6.29 6.04
C GLY A 54 -5.74 5.99 6.06
N THR A 55 -5.35 4.91 6.74
CA THR A 55 -3.95 4.50 6.85
C THR A 55 -3.82 2.99 6.69
N LEU A 56 -2.89 2.52 5.87
CA LEU A 56 -2.53 1.10 5.80
C LEU A 56 -1.34 0.83 6.73
N ALA A 57 -1.41 -0.23 7.53
CA ALA A 57 -0.29 -0.70 8.34
C ALA A 57 0.41 -1.87 7.63
N VAL A 58 1.68 -1.69 7.28
CA VAL A 58 2.50 -2.67 6.55
C VAL A 58 3.66 -3.10 7.43
N ARG A 59 3.82 -4.41 7.66
CA ARG A 59 4.94 -4.98 8.41
C ARG A 59 6.24 -4.84 7.63
N MET A 60 7.29 -4.40 8.30
CA MET A 60 8.61 -4.19 7.68
C MET A 60 9.43 -5.46 7.52
N ASP A 61 9.11 -6.53 8.25
CA ASP A 61 9.85 -7.80 8.21
C ASP A 61 9.65 -8.57 6.90
N GLY A 62 8.40 -8.65 6.43
CA GLY A 62 8.03 -9.33 5.19
C GLY A 62 7.42 -8.41 4.12
N LEU A 63 7.23 -7.11 4.38
CA LEU A 63 6.42 -6.21 3.55
C LEU A 63 5.00 -6.75 3.34
N SER A 64 4.28 -7.07 4.41
CA SER A 64 2.90 -7.59 4.34
C SER A 64 1.92 -6.70 5.10
N VAL A 65 0.70 -6.55 4.57
CA VAL A 65 -0.34 -5.75 5.24
C VAL A 65 -0.76 -6.44 6.54
N ALA A 66 -0.73 -5.70 7.65
CA ALA A 66 -1.21 -6.15 8.97
C ALA A 66 -2.66 -5.71 9.24
N GLY A 67 -3.10 -4.61 8.63
CA GLY A 67 -4.42 -4.03 8.87
C GLY A 67 -4.50 -2.60 8.34
N PHE A 68 -5.59 -1.91 8.66
CA PHE A 68 -5.85 -0.53 8.23
C PHE A 68 -6.66 0.27 9.25
N ALA A 69 -6.55 1.59 9.17
CA ALA A 69 -7.49 2.52 9.76
C ALA A 69 -8.41 3.09 8.66
N ASN A 70 -9.72 3.02 8.87
CA ASN A 70 -10.70 3.64 7.97
C ASN A 70 -10.71 5.18 8.16
N ARG A 71 -11.58 5.91 7.43
CA ARG A 71 -11.65 7.38 7.51
C ARG A 71 -11.99 7.94 8.90
N SER A 72 -12.59 7.12 9.76
CA SER A 72 -12.98 7.48 11.13
C SER A 72 -11.83 7.29 12.12
N GLY A 73 -10.72 6.68 11.70
CA GLY A 73 -9.57 6.34 12.53
C GLY A 73 -9.70 5.03 13.30
N HIS A 74 -10.75 4.23 13.04
CA HIS A 74 -10.91 2.91 13.66
C HIS A 74 -9.99 1.91 12.98
N TRP A 75 -9.20 1.20 13.80
CA TRP A 75 -8.26 0.19 13.33
C TRP A 75 -8.94 -1.17 13.14
N HIS A 76 -8.58 -1.83 12.04
CA HIS A 76 -9.01 -3.17 11.67
C HIS A 76 -7.77 -4.03 11.40
N ALA A 77 -7.57 -5.07 12.22
CA ALA A 77 -6.42 -5.97 12.12
C ALA A 77 -6.78 -7.19 11.27
N LEU A 78 -5.93 -7.56 10.31
CA LEU A 78 -6.07 -8.81 9.57
C LEU A 78 -5.69 -9.98 10.47
N ARG A 79 -6.47 -11.07 10.41
CA ARG A 79 -6.36 -12.25 11.28
C ARG A 79 -4.92 -12.68 11.52
N GLY A 80 -4.51 -12.73 12.79
CA GLY A 80 -3.17 -13.09 13.24
C GLY A 80 -2.21 -11.91 13.46
N ASN A 81 -2.58 -10.68 13.09
CA ASN A 81 -1.76 -9.47 13.28
C ASN A 81 -2.24 -8.60 14.45
N GLU A 82 -3.25 -9.02 15.21
CA GLU A 82 -3.87 -8.25 16.32
C GLU A 82 -2.82 -7.85 17.38
N HIS A 83 -1.87 -8.74 17.64
CA HIS A 83 -0.76 -8.56 18.58
C HIS A 83 0.22 -7.42 18.21
N LEU A 84 0.11 -6.85 17.01
CA LEU A 84 0.89 -5.71 16.54
C LEU A 84 0.22 -4.36 16.90
N PHE A 85 -1.11 -4.35 17.05
CA PHE A 85 -1.92 -3.17 17.39
C PHE A 85 -2.05 -3.01 18.92
N ARG A 86 -0.92 -2.90 19.62
CA ARG A 86 -0.89 -2.89 21.10
C ARG A 86 -1.32 -1.57 21.74
N VAL A 87 -1.30 -0.48 20.99
CA VAL A 87 -1.53 0.90 21.48
C VAL A 87 -2.78 1.57 20.90
N ALA A 88 -3.50 0.85 20.03
CA ALA A 88 -4.75 1.27 19.41
C ALA A 88 -5.70 0.07 19.38
N ALA A 89 -6.98 0.27 19.71
CA ALA A 89 -7.94 -0.82 19.83
C ALA A 89 -8.39 -1.31 18.45
N ALA A 90 -7.66 -2.27 17.88
CA ALA A 90 -7.99 -2.83 16.58
C ALA A 90 -9.09 -3.91 16.66
N THR A 91 -10.09 -3.80 15.78
CA THR A 91 -11.10 -4.85 15.58
C THR A 91 -10.51 -5.94 14.68
N PRO A 92 -10.51 -7.22 15.09
CA PRO A 92 -10.01 -8.31 14.25
C PRO A 92 -10.98 -8.60 13.09
N LEU A 93 -10.44 -8.77 11.89
CA LEU A 93 -11.15 -9.24 10.71
C LEU A 93 -11.12 -10.78 10.65
N PRO A 94 -12.15 -11.45 10.10
CA PRO A 94 -12.23 -12.92 10.09
C PRO A 94 -11.25 -13.59 9.12
N PHE A 95 -10.58 -12.81 8.27
CA PHE A 95 -9.64 -13.25 7.23
C PHE A 95 -8.24 -12.61 7.41
N GLY A 96 -7.20 -13.30 6.92
CA GLY A 96 -5.81 -12.85 6.99
C GLY A 96 -5.35 -12.08 5.75
N SER A 97 -4.07 -11.73 5.72
CA SER A 97 -3.44 -10.96 4.63
C SER A 97 -2.94 -11.80 3.45
N SER A 98 -3.16 -13.11 3.45
CA SER A 98 -2.72 -13.99 2.37
C SER A 98 -3.59 -13.81 1.11
N TYR A 99 -3.00 -13.96 -0.09
CA TYR A 99 -3.80 -13.98 -1.32
C TYR A 99 -4.82 -15.13 -1.37
N GLY A 100 -4.62 -16.20 -0.58
CA GLY A 100 -5.62 -17.24 -0.36
C GLY A 100 -6.89 -16.69 0.31
N ASP A 101 -6.72 -15.96 1.41
CA ASP A 101 -7.81 -15.34 2.17
C ASP A 101 -8.46 -14.15 1.44
N LEU A 102 -7.68 -13.36 0.69
CA LEU A 102 -8.14 -12.14 0.02
C LEU A 102 -8.78 -12.40 -1.36
N VAL A 103 -8.18 -13.25 -2.20
CA VAL A 103 -8.63 -13.43 -3.59
C VAL A 103 -8.75 -14.90 -4.02
N GLY A 104 -8.66 -15.86 -3.09
CA GLY A 104 -8.72 -17.29 -3.43
C GLY A 104 -7.44 -17.86 -4.04
N GLY A 105 -6.31 -17.16 -3.87
CA GLY A 105 -4.95 -17.58 -4.24
C GLY A 105 -4.30 -16.70 -5.31
N VAL A 106 -2.96 -16.76 -5.38
CA VAL A 106 -2.14 -15.97 -6.33
C VAL A 106 -2.56 -16.13 -7.79
N LYS A 107 -3.09 -17.30 -8.16
CA LYS A 107 -3.62 -17.61 -9.50
C LYS A 107 -4.69 -16.63 -10.01
N ASN A 108 -5.38 -15.93 -9.10
CA ASN A 108 -6.46 -14.99 -9.43
C ASN A 108 -5.97 -13.53 -9.54
N LEU A 109 -4.69 -13.24 -9.26
CA LEU A 109 -4.11 -11.89 -9.39
C LEU A 109 -4.07 -11.32 -10.83
N PRO A 110 -3.99 -12.11 -11.92
CA PRO A 110 -4.14 -11.58 -13.28
C PRO A 110 -5.55 -11.03 -13.54
N ASP A 111 -6.56 -11.57 -12.86
CA ASP A 111 -7.97 -11.17 -12.99
C ASP A 111 -8.33 -9.97 -12.10
N LEU A 112 -7.47 -9.61 -11.13
CA LEU A 112 -7.62 -8.44 -10.27
C LEU A 112 -7.20 -7.13 -10.97
N PRO A 113 -8.09 -6.12 -11.09
CA PRO A 113 -7.72 -4.76 -11.49
C PRO A 113 -6.90 -4.07 -10.39
N LEU A 114 -5.69 -3.63 -10.72
CA LEU A 114 -4.81 -2.89 -9.81
C LEU A 114 -5.12 -1.38 -9.84
N GLU A 115 -6.34 -1.01 -9.45
CA GLU A 115 -6.83 0.37 -9.46
C GLU A 115 -6.74 0.99 -8.04
N GLU A 116 -5.81 1.93 -7.85
CA GLU A 116 -5.50 2.54 -6.54
C GLU A 116 -6.68 3.33 -5.97
N ASP A 117 -7.32 4.18 -6.80
CA ASP A 117 -8.41 5.06 -6.37
C ASP A 117 -9.61 4.29 -5.79
N PRO A 118 -10.25 3.34 -6.53
CA PRO A 118 -11.34 2.53 -5.98
C PRO A 118 -10.94 1.77 -4.72
N ALA A 119 -9.75 1.17 -4.70
CA ALA A 119 -9.28 0.41 -3.55
C ALA A 119 -9.15 1.30 -2.29
N THR A 120 -8.51 2.48 -2.41
CA THR A 120 -8.40 3.41 -1.27
C THR A 120 -9.75 3.91 -0.78
N VAL A 121 -10.73 4.11 -1.67
CA VAL A 121 -12.10 4.52 -1.32
C VAL A 121 -12.82 3.44 -0.52
N VAL A 122 -12.71 2.16 -0.91
CA VAL A 122 -13.30 1.03 -0.17
C VAL A 122 -12.71 0.94 1.25
N ILE A 123 -11.38 0.99 1.40
CA ILE A 123 -10.74 1.01 2.73
C ILE A 123 -11.19 2.22 3.56
N SER A 124 -11.33 3.38 2.91
CA SER A 124 -11.75 4.62 3.56
C SER A 124 -13.18 4.56 4.08
N ALA A 125 -14.09 3.96 3.33
CA ALA A 125 -15.53 3.89 3.61
C ALA A 125 -15.93 2.70 4.50
N TYR A 126 -15.05 1.72 4.72
CA TYR A 126 -15.37 0.49 5.45
C TYR A 126 -16.04 0.71 6.81
N ASP A 127 -17.22 0.10 6.96
CA ASP A 127 -17.99 0.00 8.20
C ASP A 127 -18.25 -1.49 8.51
N PRO A 128 -17.76 -2.02 9.64
CA PRO A 128 -17.94 -3.43 9.99
C PRO A 128 -19.41 -3.81 10.23
N ALA A 129 -20.30 -2.86 10.53
CA ALA A 129 -21.73 -3.15 10.69
C ALA A 129 -22.44 -3.38 9.34
N VAL A 130 -21.95 -2.75 8.27
CA VAL A 130 -22.48 -2.90 6.91
C VAL A 130 -21.90 -4.19 6.30
N ALA A 131 -20.58 -4.38 6.36
CA ALA A 131 -19.91 -5.57 5.82
C ALA A 131 -20.24 -6.89 6.54
N ALA A 132 -20.86 -6.84 7.72
CA ALA A 132 -21.40 -8.03 8.39
C ALA A 132 -22.84 -8.38 7.95
N ALA A 133 -23.47 -7.55 7.13
CA ALA A 133 -24.83 -7.73 6.61
C ALA A 133 -24.87 -8.15 5.12
N ASP A 134 -23.79 -7.91 4.37
CA ASP A 134 -23.65 -8.27 2.95
C ASP A 134 -22.27 -8.90 2.68
N ASP A 135 -22.25 -10.08 2.06
CA ASP A 135 -21.02 -10.78 1.70
C ASP A 135 -20.27 -10.05 0.57
N ASP A 136 -20.97 -9.29 -0.28
CA ASP A 136 -20.34 -8.56 -1.40
C ASP A 136 -19.41 -7.43 -0.88
N ASP A 137 -19.75 -6.77 0.23
CA ASP A 137 -18.90 -5.76 0.88
C ASP A 137 -17.58 -6.36 1.42
N GLU A 138 -17.62 -7.59 1.97
CA GLU A 138 -16.39 -8.28 2.39
C GLU A 138 -15.53 -8.64 1.16
N VAL A 139 -16.16 -9.05 0.05
CA VAL A 139 -15.47 -9.35 -1.21
C VAL A 139 -14.83 -8.09 -1.81
N GLU A 140 -15.50 -6.93 -1.77
CA GLU A 140 -14.91 -5.66 -2.21
C GLU A 140 -13.74 -5.23 -1.31
N LEU A 141 -13.89 -5.30 0.02
CA LEU A 141 -12.79 -5.02 0.97
C LEU A 141 -11.57 -5.90 0.69
N LYS A 142 -11.78 -7.21 0.54
CA LYS A 142 -10.70 -8.17 0.27
C LYS A 142 -9.97 -7.89 -1.05
N ARG A 143 -10.72 -7.52 -2.11
CA ARG A 143 -10.14 -7.09 -3.40
C ARG A 143 -9.34 -5.79 -3.26
N ALA A 144 -9.86 -4.80 -2.54
CA ALA A 144 -9.16 -3.54 -2.28
C ALA A 144 -7.84 -3.77 -1.52
N LEU A 145 -7.85 -4.61 -0.48
CA LEU A 145 -6.66 -5.00 0.26
C LEU A 145 -5.64 -5.77 -0.61
N ALA A 146 -6.09 -6.67 -1.48
CA ALA A 146 -5.22 -7.37 -2.41
C ALA A 146 -4.57 -6.41 -3.42
N THR A 147 -5.33 -5.46 -3.98
CA THR A 147 -4.82 -4.43 -4.89
C THR A 147 -3.77 -3.56 -4.21
N LEU A 148 -4.04 -3.06 -3.00
CA LEU A 148 -3.07 -2.26 -2.25
C LEU A 148 -1.84 -3.07 -1.83
N THR A 149 -1.99 -4.36 -1.50
CA THR A 149 -0.84 -5.24 -1.22
C THR A 149 0.05 -5.39 -2.46
N VAL A 150 -0.52 -5.58 -3.66
CA VAL A 150 0.25 -5.65 -4.90
C VAL A 150 0.95 -4.32 -5.21
N VAL A 151 0.23 -3.21 -5.13
CA VAL A 151 0.74 -1.87 -5.46
C VAL A 151 1.82 -1.40 -4.48
N ILE A 152 1.64 -1.62 -3.17
CA ILE A 152 2.51 -1.09 -2.13
C ILE A 152 3.64 -2.06 -1.80
N CYS A 153 3.36 -3.35 -1.67
CA CYS A 153 4.33 -4.32 -1.19
C CYS A 153 5.05 -5.06 -2.32
N GLU A 154 4.31 -5.62 -3.28
CA GLU A 154 4.92 -6.43 -4.34
C GLU A 154 5.77 -5.60 -5.30
N THR A 155 5.52 -4.30 -5.43
CA THR A 155 6.37 -3.37 -6.19
C THR A 155 7.75 -3.18 -5.55
N GLN A 156 7.84 -3.18 -4.22
CA GLN A 156 9.11 -3.09 -3.48
C GLN A 156 9.89 -4.41 -3.54
N ARG A 157 9.19 -5.55 -3.49
CA ARG A 157 9.80 -6.89 -3.59
C ARG A 157 10.25 -7.21 -5.02
N LEU A 158 9.41 -6.92 -6.02
CA LEU A 158 9.53 -7.44 -7.38
C LEU A 158 9.49 -6.32 -8.42
N ARG A 159 10.67 -5.92 -8.92
CA ARG A 159 10.82 -4.93 -10.00
C ARG A 159 9.88 -5.15 -11.21
N PRO A 160 9.65 -6.39 -11.73
CA PRO A 160 8.72 -6.59 -12.85
C PRO A 160 7.26 -6.24 -12.53
N VAL A 161 6.84 -6.35 -11.26
CA VAL A 161 5.51 -5.91 -10.80
C VAL A 161 5.46 -4.39 -10.74
N MET A 162 6.50 -3.74 -10.21
CA MET A 162 6.64 -2.28 -10.24
C MET A 162 6.61 -1.72 -11.66
N ASP A 163 7.39 -2.28 -12.59
CA ASP A 163 7.39 -1.86 -13.99
C ASP A 163 5.99 -1.99 -14.63
N THR A 164 5.22 -3.02 -14.26
CA THR A 164 3.84 -3.25 -14.73
C THR A 164 2.86 -2.20 -14.18
N VAL A 165 2.94 -1.87 -12.90
CA VAL A 165 2.09 -0.85 -12.24
C VAL A 165 2.42 0.56 -12.75
N LEU A 166 3.71 0.88 -12.91
CA LEU A 166 4.15 2.18 -13.44
C LEU A 166 3.76 2.36 -14.93
N ALA A 167 3.76 1.30 -15.73
CA ALA A 167 3.39 1.36 -17.14
C ALA A 167 1.93 1.81 -17.38
N THR A 168 1.01 1.57 -16.43
CA THR A 168 -0.38 2.09 -16.49
C THR A 168 -0.58 3.39 -15.71
N GLY A 169 0.52 4.08 -15.35
CA GLY A 169 0.49 5.33 -14.59
C GLY A 169 0.14 5.14 -13.11
N GLY A 170 0.61 4.06 -12.48
CA GLY A 170 0.36 3.75 -11.07
C GLY A 170 -1.10 3.40 -10.83
N GLY A 171 -1.69 2.51 -11.62
CA GLY A 171 -3.11 2.12 -11.50
C GLY A 171 -4.14 3.22 -11.81
N ARG A 172 -3.75 4.50 -11.94
CA ARG A 172 -4.65 5.66 -12.12
C ARG A 172 -5.02 5.97 -13.57
N ARG A 173 -4.32 5.40 -14.56
CA ARG A 173 -4.61 5.61 -16.00
C ARG A 173 -5.14 4.36 -16.71
N GLY A 174 -5.45 3.31 -15.95
CA GLY A 174 -6.05 2.07 -16.41
C GLY A 174 -5.66 0.89 -15.53
N ALA A 175 -6.56 -0.08 -15.42
CA ALA A 175 -6.38 -1.29 -14.64
C ALA A 175 -5.12 -2.08 -15.06
N ALA A 176 -4.00 -1.85 -14.35
CA ALA A 176 -2.87 -2.77 -14.38
C ALA A 176 -3.30 -4.14 -13.87
N ARG A 177 -2.60 -5.18 -14.30
CA ARG A 177 -2.87 -6.58 -13.94
C ARG A 177 -1.55 -7.32 -13.77
N VAL A 178 -1.46 -8.18 -12.76
CA VAL A 178 -0.25 -9.00 -12.56
C VAL A 178 -0.17 -10.03 -13.69
N ALA A 179 0.79 -9.90 -14.60
CA ALA A 179 0.95 -10.90 -15.65
C ALA A 179 1.32 -12.28 -15.05
N ALA A 180 0.67 -13.36 -15.53
CA ALA A 180 0.76 -14.70 -14.96
C ALA A 180 2.20 -15.24 -14.76
N LYS A 181 3.15 -14.81 -15.60
CA LYS A 181 4.58 -15.16 -15.47
C LYS A 181 5.24 -14.66 -14.16
N HIS A 182 4.62 -13.73 -13.45
CA HIS A 182 5.16 -13.18 -12.20
C HIS A 182 4.69 -13.94 -10.94
N LEU A 183 3.61 -14.74 -11.04
CA LEU A 183 2.98 -15.37 -9.89
C LEU A 183 3.92 -16.28 -9.06
N PRO A 184 4.81 -17.10 -9.67
CA PRO A 184 5.73 -17.93 -8.89
C PRO A 184 6.71 -17.12 -8.03
N TYR A 185 7.05 -15.88 -8.43
CA TYR A 185 7.93 -15.01 -7.65
C TYR A 185 7.21 -14.36 -6.46
N ILE A 186 5.90 -14.12 -6.59
CA ILE A 186 5.03 -13.64 -5.49
C ILE A 186 4.80 -14.79 -4.50
N GLU A 187 4.45 -15.97 -5.00
CA GLU A 187 4.14 -17.15 -4.18
C GLU A 187 5.35 -17.70 -3.41
N HIS A 188 6.55 -17.56 -3.95
CA HIS A 188 7.78 -18.11 -3.36
C HIS A 188 8.76 -17.03 -2.89
N TRP A 189 8.29 -15.79 -2.65
CA TRP A 189 9.14 -14.68 -2.20
C TRP A 189 10.00 -15.04 -0.98
N ASP A 190 9.37 -15.56 0.08
CA ASP A 190 10.05 -15.90 1.34
C ASP A 190 11.12 -16.99 1.12
N ALA A 191 10.82 -18.00 0.30
CA ALA A 191 11.75 -19.07 -0.03
C ALA A 191 12.96 -18.56 -0.85
N MET A 192 12.74 -17.65 -1.79
CA MET A 192 13.82 -17.00 -2.55
C MET A 192 14.70 -16.13 -1.65
N TRP A 193 14.10 -15.41 -0.69
CA TRP A 193 14.84 -14.55 0.23
C TRP A 193 15.64 -15.37 1.25
N GLN A 194 15.05 -16.43 1.81
CA GLN A 194 15.72 -17.36 2.71
C GLN A 194 16.91 -18.04 2.02
N TRP A 195 16.71 -18.55 0.79
CA TRP A 195 17.80 -19.15 0.00
C TRP A 195 18.93 -18.14 -0.25
N ARG A 196 18.62 -16.92 -0.69
CA ARG A 196 19.64 -15.86 -0.90
C ARG A 196 20.42 -15.54 0.38
N SER A 197 19.74 -15.53 1.53
CA SER A 197 20.37 -15.22 2.82
C SER A 197 21.38 -16.31 3.20
N GLN A 198 20.99 -17.58 3.06
CA GLN A 198 21.86 -18.73 3.29
C GLN A 198 23.06 -18.77 2.33
N ASP A 199 22.86 -18.44 1.04
CA ASP A 199 23.92 -18.45 0.03
C ASP A 199 24.96 -17.33 0.30
N LEU A 200 24.52 -16.19 0.84
CA LEU A 200 25.42 -15.11 1.29
C LEU A 200 26.17 -15.47 2.59
N GLU A 201 25.53 -16.16 3.53
CA GLU A 201 26.18 -16.64 4.76
C GLU A 201 27.26 -17.69 4.46
N MET A 202 26.93 -18.70 3.64
CA MET A 202 27.92 -19.69 3.18
C MET A 202 29.00 -19.06 2.29
N GLY A 203 28.60 -18.11 1.43
CA GLY A 203 29.50 -17.33 0.59
C GLY A 203 30.47 -16.45 1.39
N GLY A 204 30.10 -15.98 2.58
CA GLY A 204 31.01 -15.31 3.52
C GLY A 204 31.98 -16.27 4.20
N ALA A 205 31.47 -17.40 4.70
CA ALA A 205 32.26 -18.39 5.44
C ALA A 205 33.43 -19.00 4.63
N ILE A 206 33.31 -19.09 3.30
CA ILE A 206 34.39 -19.56 2.42
C ILE A 206 35.51 -18.53 2.20
N TYR A 207 35.29 -17.23 2.45
CA TYR A 207 36.35 -16.23 2.45
C TYR A 207 37.03 -16.11 3.82
N GLU A 208 36.29 -16.33 4.91
CA GLU A 208 36.80 -16.23 6.29
C GLU A 208 37.62 -17.47 6.73
N THR A 209 37.63 -18.54 5.92
CA THR A 209 38.43 -19.76 6.14
C THR A 209 39.68 -19.85 5.24
N CYS A 210 40.09 -18.74 4.61
CA CYS A 210 41.25 -18.65 3.72
C CYS A 210 42.37 -17.71 4.20
N ASP A 211 42.31 -17.23 5.46
CA ASP A 211 43.41 -16.54 6.17
C ASP A 211 44.15 -17.50 7.14
#